data_AF-A0A8H2WCJ2-F1
#
_entry.id   AF-A0A8H2WCJ2-F1
#
_cell.length_a   1.000
_cell.length_b   1.000
_cell.length_c   1.000
_cell.angle_alpha   90.00
_cell.angle_beta   90.00
_cell.angle_gamma   90.00
#
_symmetry.space_group_name_H-M   'P 1'
#
loop_
_entity.id
_entity.type
_entity.pdbx_description
1 polymer ?
#
loop_
_entity_poly.entity_id
_entity_poly.type
_entity_poly.pdbx_seq_one_letter_code
_entity_poly.pdbx_strand_id
1 'polypeptide(L)'
;MSLYSRIYASTLVVVLAILTLIPSTNAEHLTQADFASSISKGLWLVEFYSPYCPHCKRFAPTWDKVAKEKAPLEGISGFTMAQVNCIAQGDLCNSNQVTGYPQVILFKEGEKIEEYSGDRTPDDLSSWIDKRVADYAQSSTSASSSTSSTTLNPNGEVLILTPETFDKGLSEGPIFVKFYAPWCGHCKKLAPVWTELATKAKGRVNIAEVNCEQYGALCKTQNVDGYPMLFFYHAGQKVDFRGQRKIESLEQFVLRAVAPGVQSITAEEVDSVLKKESVFFLVLYTYSTPQLYLDDIEEAAKPLLGTPVVYKSRNPDIFKKFDVDPADGPALIVIKDHETKPFSVLPLSAQTTVPILGAFFQHHRIPTLQQLTAENFPDVMKHPAKPLVVLAAFDMENMPKTQLGEEIEKLTSVAKRWQTSAVRLTDTRPTIFVWMDGDRWSKWLKSMYGIKREDMPTVVIVDHSRLLYYDADAGKARLQLERESIFAALESAYLGLLRPKHSENFVERTMRSMNDRMEYVGSSAWAHPFVTAGIVIGFLSGSLWLIRRLVNDDLPAGSYQSTRHHQWKPSHRLD
;
A
#
# COMPACT_ATOMS: atom_id res chain seq x y z
N MET A 1 -71.06 8.33 -9.75
CA MET A 1 -70.85 7.83 -8.37
C MET A 1 -69.57 8.50 -7.86
N SER A 2 -69.72 9.56 -7.06
CA SER A 2 -69.54 9.60 -5.59
C SER A 2 -68.06 9.57 -5.19
N LEU A 3 -67.44 10.63 -4.64
CA LEU A 3 -67.63 11.36 -3.37
C LEU A 3 -67.18 10.60 -2.10
N TYR A 4 -66.50 11.33 -1.19
CA TYR A 4 -66.01 10.95 0.17
C TYR A 4 -64.80 9.99 0.20
N SER A 5 -63.91 9.91 1.21
CA SER A 5 -63.63 10.59 2.52
C SER A 5 -62.29 10.03 3.08
N ARG A 6 -61.41 10.67 3.89
CA ARG A 6 -61.26 12.03 4.49
C ARG A 6 -59.81 12.19 5.06
N ILE A 7 -59.34 13.44 5.18
CA ILE A 7 -58.59 14.08 6.30
C ILE A 7 -57.64 13.21 7.17
N TYR A 8 -56.36 13.56 7.21
CA TYR A 8 -55.66 13.90 8.46
C TYR A 8 -54.72 15.09 8.25
N ALA A 9 -54.91 16.15 9.04
CA ALA A 9 -54.04 17.32 9.10
C ALA A 9 -53.47 17.42 10.51
N SER A 10 -52.16 17.61 10.64
CA SER A 10 -51.45 18.07 11.85
C SER A 10 -50.04 18.48 11.41
N THR A 11 -49.86 19.73 10.97
CA THR A 11 -49.24 20.77 11.81
C THR A 11 -47.86 20.37 12.38
N LEU A 12 -46.79 20.71 11.66
CA LEU A 12 -45.52 21.01 12.30
C LEU A 12 -45.12 22.45 11.96
N VAL A 13 -44.98 23.27 12.99
CA VAL A 13 -44.58 24.68 12.87
C VAL A 13 -43.09 24.72 12.55
N VAL A 14 -42.72 25.39 11.47
CA VAL A 14 -41.32 25.74 11.19
C VAL A 14 -40.91 26.85 12.15
N VAL A 15 -40.45 26.48 13.35
CA VAL A 15 -39.83 27.41 14.29
C VAL A 15 -38.39 27.63 13.85
N LEU A 16 -38.02 28.89 13.64
CA LEU A 16 -36.62 29.29 13.49
C LEU A 16 -35.83 28.88 14.74
N ALA A 17 -34.89 27.96 14.58
CA ALA A 17 -33.79 27.78 15.50
C ALA A 17 -32.50 28.26 14.82
N ILE A 18 -32.36 29.59 14.69
CA ILE A 18 -31.03 30.19 14.48
C ILE A 18 -30.29 30.05 15.82
N LEU A 19 -29.70 28.86 16.03
CA LEU A 19 -28.76 28.64 17.11
C LEU A 19 -27.43 29.23 16.65
N THR A 20 -27.25 30.50 17.00
CA THR A 20 -25.96 31.20 16.85
C THR A 20 -24.91 30.42 17.64
N LEU A 21 -24.00 29.75 16.94
CA LEU A 21 -22.74 29.29 17.51
C LEU A 21 -21.87 30.52 17.81
N ILE A 22 -22.19 31.20 18.90
CA ILE A 22 -21.25 32.08 19.58
C ILE A 22 -20.37 31.15 20.41
N PRO A 23 -19.08 30.97 20.10
CA PRO A 23 -18.17 30.30 21.02
C PRO A 23 -18.12 31.16 22.30
N SER A 24 -18.60 30.61 23.42
CA SER A 24 -18.56 31.27 24.71
C SER A 24 -17.10 31.45 25.15
N THR A 25 -16.59 32.68 25.10
CA THR A 25 -15.16 32.99 25.29
C THR A 25 -14.74 33.05 26.77
N ASN A 26 -15.16 32.06 27.57
CA ASN A 26 -14.80 31.90 28.98
C ASN A 26 -14.09 30.56 29.17
N ALA A 27 -13.27 30.43 30.22
CA ALA A 27 -12.67 29.15 30.60
C ALA A 27 -13.75 28.10 30.91
N GLU A 28 -13.47 26.82 30.61
CA GLU A 28 -14.42 25.74 30.82
C GLU A 28 -14.67 25.51 32.32
N HIS A 29 -15.92 25.27 32.73
CA HIS A 29 -16.26 24.99 34.13
C HIS A 29 -16.49 23.49 34.34
N LEU A 30 -15.60 22.84 35.09
CA LEU A 30 -15.69 21.40 35.37
C LEU A 30 -16.45 21.11 36.67
N THR A 31 -17.14 19.97 36.68
CA THR A 31 -17.91 19.43 37.79
C THR A 31 -17.43 18.03 38.16
N GLN A 32 -17.86 17.50 39.30
CA GLN A 32 -17.54 16.14 39.73
C GLN A 32 -17.98 15.05 38.73
N ALA A 33 -18.94 15.33 37.85
CA ALA A 33 -19.44 14.38 36.85
C ALA A 33 -18.57 14.30 35.60
N ASP A 34 -17.95 15.41 35.18
CA ASP A 34 -17.18 15.53 33.93
C ASP A 34 -15.66 15.58 34.14
N PHE A 35 -15.18 16.06 35.31
CA PHE A 35 -13.77 16.35 35.57
C PHE A 35 -12.85 15.19 35.19
N ALA A 36 -13.11 13.99 35.71
CA ALA A 36 -12.26 12.82 35.48
C ALA A 36 -12.23 12.38 34.00
N SER A 37 -13.33 12.57 33.26
CA SER A 37 -13.36 12.30 31.82
C SER A 37 -12.67 13.40 31.01
N SER A 38 -12.82 14.67 31.39
CA SER A 38 -12.21 15.80 30.69
C SER A 38 -10.69 15.76 30.81
N ILE A 39 -10.15 15.68 32.04
CA ILE A 39 -8.69 15.67 32.24
C ILE A 39 -7.99 14.37 31.79
N SER A 40 -8.74 13.34 31.36
CA SER A 40 -8.21 12.01 31.03
C SER A 40 -7.26 11.97 29.84
N LYS A 41 -7.22 13.03 29.01
CA LYS A 41 -6.37 13.15 27.83
C LYS A 41 -5.84 14.57 27.69
N GLY A 42 -4.62 14.73 27.21
CA GLY A 42 -3.98 16.03 27.03
C GLY A 42 -3.43 16.60 28.32
N LEU A 43 -3.24 17.92 28.31
CA LEU A 43 -2.60 18.70 29.37
C LEU A 43 -3.60 19.75 29.89
N TRP A 44 -4.08 19.59 31.13
CA TRP A 44 -5.13 20.43 31.68
C TRP A 44 -4.62 21.31 32.82
N LEU A 45 -4.76 22.63 32.70
CA LEU A 45 -4.50 23.55 33.80
C LEU A 45 -5.82 23.97 34.44
N VAL A 46 -6.05 23.54 35.68
CA VAL A 46 -7.31 23.76 36.39
C VAL A 46 -7.14 24.72 37.56
N GLU A 47 -7.91 25.80 37.58
CA GLU A 47 -8.05 26.66 38.76
C GLU A 47 -9.15 26.13 39.69
N PHE A 48 -8.77 25.76 40.90
CA PHE A 48 -9.69 25.47 42.00
C PHE A 48 -9.94 26.75 42.81
N TYR A 49 -11.16 27.27 42.74
CA TYR A 49 -11.50 28.60 43.24
C TYR A 49 -12.75 28.61 44.12
N SER A 50 -12.97 29.74 44.81
CA SER A 50 -14.20 30.03 45.53
C SER A 50 -14.73 31.42 45.15
N PRO A 51 -16.03 31.57 44.80
CA PRO A 51 -16.63 32.87 44.46
C PRO A 51 -16.65 33.86 45.63
N TYR A 52 -16.37 33.42 46.86
CA TYR A 52 -16.27 34.28 48.02
C TYR A 52 -14.83 34.70 48.35
N CYS A 53 -13.81 34.08 47.75
CA CYS A 53 -12.41 34.36 48.06
C CYS A 53 -11.91 35.68 47.42
N PRO A 54 -11.39 36.65 48.20
CA PRO A 54 -10.82 37.89 47.68
C PRO A 54 -9.56 37.71 46.81
N HIS A 55 -8.86 36.58 46.91
CA HIS A 55 -7.73 36.27 46.03
C HIS A 55 -8.20 35.73 44.68
N CYS A 56 -9.21 34.86 44.65
CA CYS A 56 -9.82 34.37 43.40
C CYS A 56 -10.39 35.54 42.59
N LYS A 57 -11.15 36.45 43.23
CA LYS A 57 -11.71 37.64 42.56
C LYS A 57 -10.65 38.57 41.94
N ARG A 58 -9.43 38.60 42.49
CA ARG A 58 -8.31 39.38 41.95
C ARG A 58 -7.55 38.64 40.84
N PHE A 59 -7.58 37.31 40.85
CA PHE A 59 -6.90 36.47 39.86
C PHE A 59 -7.76 36.20 38.62
N ALA A 60 -9.10 36.15 38.74
CA ALA A 60 -10.01 35.88 37.63
C ALA A 60 -9.75 36.72 36.36
N PRO A 61 -9.48 38.04 36.40
CA PRO A 61 -9.15 38.80 35.20
C PRO A 61 -7.85 38.37 34.52
N THR A 62 -6.85 37.89 35.28
CA THR A 62 -5.65 37.26 34.72
C THR A 62 -6.01 35.93 34.08
N TRP A 63 -6.78 35.09 34.78
CA TRP A 63 -7.18 33.77 34.30
C TRP A 63 -7.97 33.87 32.99
N ASP A 64 -9.00 34.71 32.93
CA ASP A 64 -9.85 34.92 31.74
C ASP A 64 -9.03 35.42 30.54
N LYS A 65 -8.10 36.36 30.78
CA LYS A 65 -7.19 36.87 29.74
C LYS A 65 -6.30 35.74 29.20
N VAL A 66 -5.63 35.00 30.08
CA VAL A 66 -4.69 33.95 29.66
C VAL A 66 -5.44 32.77 29.04
N ALA A 67 -6.58 32.34 29.59
CA ALA A 67 -7.42 31.30 28.98
C ALA A 67 -7.84 31.68 27.56
N LYS A 68 -8.20 32.95 27.31
CA LYS A 68 -8.53 33.43 25.96
C LYS A 68 -7.32 33.50 25.03
N GLU A 69 -6.15 33.90 25.53
CA GLU A 69 -4.90 33.93 24.75
C GLU A 69 -4.35 32.53 24.45
N LYS A 70 -4.60 31.56 25.33
CA LYS A 70 -4.10 30.17 25.24
C LYS A 70 -5.13 29.17 24.69
N ALA A 71 -6.41 29.54 24.53
CA ALA A 71 -7.43 28.69 23.90
C ALA A 71 -7.02 28.06 22.56
N PRO A 72 -6.24 28.71 21.66
CA PRO A 72 -5.76 28.05 20.44
C PRO A 72 -4.85 26.83 20.68
N LEU A 73 -4.26 26.67 21.88
CA LEU A 73 -3.38 25.55 22.21
C LEU A 73 -4.14 24.23 22.44
N GLU A 74 -5.45 24.26 22.67
CA GLU A 74 -6.28 23.06 22.76
C GLU A 74 -6.19 22.23 21.47
N GLY A 75 -6.39 22.88 20.32
CA GLY A 75 -6.28 22.24 19.00
C GLY A 75 -4.85 22.01 18.49
N ILE A 76 -3.82 22.52 19.18
CA ILE A 76 -2.40 22.43 18.73
C ILE A 76 -1.60 21.43 19.55
N SER A 77 -1.82 21.40 20.87
CA SER A 77 -1.08 20.58 21.83
C SER A 77 -1.97 19.78 22.78
N GLY A 78 -3.29 19.83 22.62
CA GLY A 78 -4.22 19.24 23.60
C GLY A 78 -4.12 19.92 24.96
N PHE A 79 -3.85 21.24 25.00
CA PHE A 79 -3.77 22.01 26.23
C PHE A 79 -5.07 22.78 26.50
N THR A 80 -5.71 22.53 27.64
CA THR A 80 -6.98 23.15 28.01
C THR A 80 -6.91 23.83 29.38
N MET A 81 -7.58 24.97 29.53
CA MET A 81 -7.71 25.71 30.79
C MET A 81 -9.13 25.67 31.31
N ALA A 82 -9.30 25.25 32.56
CA ALA A 82 -10.63 25.06 33.18
C ALA A 82 -10.69 25.56 34.63
N GLN A 83 -11.89 25.75 35.16
CA GLN A 83 -12.13 26.22 36.53
C GLN A 83 -13.10 25.30 37.28
N VAL A 84 -12.79 25.00 38.54
CA VAL A 84 -13.65 24.23 39.45
C VAL A 84 -14.05 25.12 40.63
N ASN A 85 -15.35 25.33 40.80
CA ASN A 85 -15.91 26.06 41.94
C ASN A 85 -16.03 25.14 43.17
N CYS A 86 -15.10 25.25 44.10
CA CYS A 86 -15.03 24.40 45.29
C CYS A 86 -16.14 24.63 46.33
N ILE A 87 -16.94 25.68 46.20
CA ILE A 87 -18.16 25.83 47.01
C ILE A 87 -19.29 24.96 46.46
N ALA A 88 -19.30 24.69 45.14
CA ALA A 88 -20.26 23.80 44.50
C ALA A 88 -19.77 22.35 44.40
N GLN A 89 -18.45 22.13 44.30
CA GLN A 89 -17.80 20.85 44.01
C GLN A 89 -16.82 20.45 45.14
N GLY A 90 -17.28 20.50 46.40
CA GLY A 90 -16.43 20.33 47.58
C GLY A 90 -15.65 19.02 47.61
N ASP A 91 -16.29 17.89 47.31
CA ASP A 91 -15.65 16.56 47.31
C ASP A 91 -14.56 16.44 46.23
N LEU A 92 -14.76 17.07 45.08
CA LEU A 92 -13.77 17.13 43.99
C LEU A 92 -12.53 17.95 44.39
N CYS A 93 -12.70 19.03 45.15
CA CYS A 93 -11.57 19.82 45.64
C CYS A 93 -10.84 19.11 46.79
N ASN A 94 -11.56 18.42 47.67
CA ASN A 94 -10.97 17.59 48.72
C ASN A 94 -10.15 16.43 48.14
N SER A 95 -10.66 15.72 47.12
CA SER A 95 -9.96 14.59 46.50
C SER A 95 -8.69 15.01 45.76
N ASN A 96 -8.67 16.21 45.16
CA ASN A 96 -7.49 16.80 44.51
C ASN A 96 -6.51 17.47 45.49
N GLN A 97 -6.77 17.38 46.80
CA GLN A 97 -5.96 17.94 47.89
C GLN A 97 -5.82 19.48 47.80
N VAL A 98 -6.93 20.15 47.51
CA VAL A 98 -6.99 21.62 47.50
C VAL A 98 -7.00 22.13 48.94
N THR A 99 -6.01 22.93 49.31
CA THR A 99 -5.80 23.42 50.70
C THR A 99 -6.06 24.93 50.86
N GLY A 100 -6.16 25.67 49.75
CA GLY A 100 -6.46 27.09 49.71
C GLY A 100 -6.98 27.53 48.35
N TYR A 101 -7.38 28.80 48.22
CA TYR A 101 -7.96 29.33 46.98
C TYR A 101 -7.36 30.70 46.59
N PRO A 102 -7.02 30.95 45.31
CA PRO A 102 -7.08 30.01 44.18
C PRO A 102 -5.84 29.11 44.13
N GLN A 103 -6.05 27.82 43.92
CA GLN A 103 -4.99 26.83 43.73
C GLN A 103 -5.04 26.34 42.28
N VAL A 104 -3.94 26.43 41.56
CA VAL A 104 -3.86 26.15 40.12
C VAL A 104 -3.01 24.90 39.91
N ILE A 105 -3.61 23.85 39.36
CA ILE A 105 -3.00 22.52 39.27
C ILE A 105 -2.94 22.07 37.81
N LEU A 106 -1.79 21.56 37.40
CA LEU A 106 -1.56 20.97 36.09
C LEU A 106 -1.77 19.46 36.14
N PHE A 107 -2.61 18.95 35.25
CA PHE A 107 -2.87 17.53 35.04
C PHE A 107 -2.38 17.11 33.65
N LYS A 108 -1.93 15.87 33.50
CA LYS A 108 -1.51 15.26 32.24
C LYS A 108 -2.10 13.85 32.17
N GLU A 109 -2.88 13.55 31.13
CA GLU A 109 -3.46 12.20 30.92
C GLU A 109 -4.16 11.64 32.19
N GLY A 110 -4.89 12.49 32.91
CA GLY A 110 -5.59 12.17 34.16
C GLY A 110 -4.78 12.30 35.46
N GLU A 111 -3.44 12.40 35.40
CA GLU A 111 -2.58 12.48 36.59
C GLU A 111 -2.20 13.91 36.98
N LYS A 112 -2.20 14.21 38.28
CA LYS A 112 -1.73 15.50 38.85
C LYS A 112 -0.20 15.59 38.76
N ILE A 113 0.32 16.58 38.02
CA ILE A 113 1.75 16.74 37.77
C ILE A 113 2.39 17.74 38.74
N GLU A 114 1.91 18.99 38.75
CA GLU A 114 2.47 20.06 39.59
C GLU A 114 1.43 21.14 39.90
N GLU A 115 1.75 21.98 40.86
CA GLU A 115 0.96 23.16 41.24
C GLU A 115 1.70 24.43 40.82
N TYR A 116 0.98 25.35 40.16
CA TYR A 116 1.52 26.65 39.79
C TYR A 116 1.55 27.58 41.01
N SER A 117 2.75 28.01 41.37
CA SER A 117 3.06 28.83 42.55
C SER A 117 3.66 30.20 42.21
N GLY A 118 3.63 30.60 40.93
CA GLY A 118 4.15 31.88 40.44
C GLY A 118 3.30 33.11 40.80
N ASP A 119 3.70 34.27 40.28
CA ASP A 119 3.26 35.60 40.71
C ASP A 119 1.84 35.98 40.24
N ARG A 120 1.12 35.05 39.60
CA ARG A 120 -0.29 35.21 39.15
C ARG A 120 -0.54 36.45 38.26
N THR A 121 0.51 36.96 37.63
CA THR A 121 0.42 37.96 36.54
C THR A 121 0.15 37.25 35.20
N PRO A 122 -0.41 37.93 34.19
CA PRO A 122 -0.64 37.32 32.88
C PRO A 122 0.65 36.82 32.21
N ASP A 123 1.74 37.56 32.37
CA ASP A 123 3.01 37.29 31.68
C ASP A 123 3.74 36.09 32.31
N ASP A 124 3.80 36.03 33.64
CA ASP A 124 4.39 34.90 34.38
C ASP A 124 3.61 33.60 34.11
N LEU A 125 2.28 33.64 34.27
CA LEU A 125 1.40 32.49 34.01
C LEU A 125 1.49 32.04 32.54
N SER A 126 1.53 32.97 31.59
CA SER A 126 1.66 32.62 30.17
C SER A 126 3.00 31.98 29.85
N SER A 127 4.11 32.54 30.36
CA SER A 127 5.46 32.00 30.13
C SER A 127 5.64 30.61 30.76
N TRP A 128 5.02 30.39 31.92
CA TRP A 128 4.97 29.09 32.59
C TRP A 128 4.17 28.07 31.78
N ILE A 129 2.97 28.43 31.30
CA ILE A 129 2.16 27.61 30.40
C ILE A 129 2.94 27.25 29.13
N ASP A 130 3.51 28.24 28.43
CA ASP A 130 4.23 28.02 27.17
C ASP A 130 5.39 27.04 27.34
N LYS A 131 6.11 27.13 28.46
CA LYS A 131 7.17 26.18 28.81
C LYS A 131 6.61 24.76 29.01
N ARG A 132 5.55 24.60 29.81
CA ARG A 132 4.96 23.27 30.08
C ARG A 132 4.32 22.65 28.85
N VAL A 133 3.73 23.47 27.98
CA VAL A 133 3.17 23.03 26.68
C VAL A 133 4.30 22.60 25.74
N ALA A 134 5.43 23.31 25.69
CA ALA A 134 6.60 22.90 24.92
C ALA A 134 7.23 21.60 25.48
N ASP A 135 7.43 21.51 26.79
CA ASP A 135 7.93 20.31 27.48
C ASP A 135 6.99 19.11 27.22
N TYR A 136 5.68 19.34 27.29
CA TYR A 136 4.65 18.33 27.00
C TYR A 136 4.70 17.87 25.55
N ALA A 137 4.77 18.80 24.58
CA ALA A 137 4.85 18.48 23.14
C ALA A 137 6.11 17.67 22.78
N GLN A 138 7.26 17.97 23.42
CA GLN A 138 8.47 17.15 23.29
C GLN A 138 8.28 15.76 23.92
N SER A 139 7.60 15.68 25.06
CA SER A 139 7.29 14.39 25.71
C SER A 139 6.27 13.55 24.94
N SER A 140 5.25 14.15 24.34
CA SER A 140 4.19 13.45 23.59
C SER A 140 4.66 12.99 22.21
N THR A 141 5.58 13.73 21.58
CA THR A 141 6.35 13.26 20.41
C THR A 141 7.16 11.99 20.72
N SER A 142 7.51 11.77 22.00
CA SER A 142 8.20 10.57 22.49
C SER A 142 7.26 9.52 23.14
N ALA A 143 5.98 9.85 23.34
CA ALA A 143 5.04 9.07 24.15
C ALA A 143 3.69 8.77 23.46
N SER A 144 3.51 9.11 22.18
CA SER A 144 2.36 8.69 21.36
C SER A 144 2.42 7.19 20.97
N SER A 145 2.80 6.35 21.94
CA SER A 145 2.95 4.90 21.87
C SER A 145 2.52 4.24 23.20
N SER A 146 1.40 4.71 23.77
CA SER A 146 0.85 4.18 25.03
C SER A 146 -0.64 3.83 24.96
N THR A 147 -1.05 3.12 23.90
CA THR A 147 -2.17 2.18 24.03
C THR A 147 -1.62 0.87 24.59
N SER A 148 -1.86 0.59 25.88
CA SER A 148 -1.52 -0.66 26.59
C SER A 148 -0.22 -1.34 26.16
N SER A 149 0.91 -0.97 26.78
CA SER A 149 2.25 -1.46 26.44
C SER A 149 2.49 -2.94 26.82
N THR A 150 1.87 -3.86 26.09
CA THR A 150 2.50 -5.16 25.82
C THR A 150 3.78 -4.85 25.06
N THR A 151 4.95 -5.05 25.68
CA THR A 151 6.23 -4.84 25.00
C THR A 151 6.31 -5.79 23.81
N LEU A 152 6.30 -5.26 22.59
CA LEU A 152 6.36 -6.08 21.37
C LEU A 152 7.68 -6.84 21.30
N ASN A 153 7.60 -8.15 21.07
CA ASN A 153 8.74 -9.08 21.07
C ASN A 153 9.79 -8.77 22.16
N PRO A 154 9.47 -8.95 23.46
CA PRO A 154 10.32 -8.50 24.56
C PRO A 154 11.64 -9.26 24.62
N ASN A 155 11.70 -10.47 24.06
CA ASN A 155 12.89 -11.30 24.02
C ASN A 155 13.76 -11.01 22.78
N GLY A 156 13.20 -10.46 21.70
CA GLY A 156 13.89 -10.34 20.41
C GLY A 156 14.01 -11.69 19.67
N GLU A 157 13.03 -12.56 19.87
CA GLU A 157 12.97 -13.94 19.35
C GLU A 157 11.96 -14.06 18.20
N VAL A 158 12.07 -15.12 17.40
CA VAL A 158 11.09 -15.38 16.34
C VAL A 158 9.86 -16.06 16.96
N LEU A 159 8.70 -15.40 16.88
CA LEU A 159 7.43 -15.94 17.36
C LEU A 159 6.93 -17.05 16.42
N ILE A 160 6.63 -18.23 16.97
CA ILE A 160 6.03 -19.33 16.19
C ILE A 160 4.51 -19.16 16.24
N LEU A 161 3.89 -18.93 15.08
CA LEU A 161 2.43 -18.77 14.98
C LEU A 161 1.77 -20.05 14.47
N THR A 162 0.65 -20.37 15.10
CA THR A 162 -0.26 -21.49 14.82
C THR A 162 -1.64 -20.91 14.44
N PRO A 163 -2.57 -21.71 13.87
CA PRO A 163 -3.93 -21.24 13.57
C PRO A 163 -4.66 -20.61 14.75
N GLU A 164 -4.39 -21.07 15.97
CA GLU A 164 -5.00 -20.60 17.22
C GLU A 164 -4.37 -19.31 17.76
N THR A 165 -3.14 -19.01 17.36
CA THR A 165 -2.36 -17.85 17.86
C THR A 165 -2.14 -16.76 16.83
N PHE A 166 -2.40 -17.03 15.55
CA PHE A 166 -2.14 -16.13 14.43
C PHE A 166 -2.88 -14.79 14.57
N ASP A 167 -4.21 -14.80 14.71
CA ASP A 167 -5.02 -13.57 14.81
C ASP A 167 -4.71 -12.76 16.09
N LYS A 168 -4.31 -13.44 17.18
CA LYS A 168 -3.79 -12.78 18.38
C LYS A 168 -2.48 -12.06 18.08
N GLY A 169 -1.53 -12.72 17.41
CA GLY A 169 -0.26 -12.10 16.99
C GLY A 169 -0.45 -10.91 16.05
N LEU A 170 -1.48 -10.93 15.19
CA LEU A 170 -1.84 -9.79 14.32
C LEU A 170 -2.46 -8.60 15.07
N SER A 171 -3.14 -8.85 16.18
CA SER A 171 -3.83 -7.81 16.97
C SER A 171 -2.95 -7.19 18.06
N GLU A 172 -1.86 -7.84 18.44
CA GLU A 172 -0.89 -7.31 19.41
C GLU A 172 -0.09 -6.10 18.89
N GLY A 173 0.12 -5.97 17.58
CA GLY A 173 0.85 -4.83 16.99
C GLY A 173 1.38 -5.09 15.58
N PRO A 174 2.28 -4.24 15.04
CA PRO A 174 2.98 -4.51 13.79
C PRO A 174 3.74 -5.84 13.86
N ILE A 175 3.50 -6.70 12.88
CA ILE A 175 4.09 -8.05 12.84
C ILE A 175 4.55 -8.42 11.42
N PHE A 176 5.76 -8.93 11.32
CA PHE A 176 6.34 -9.42 10.07
C PHE A 176 6.41 -10.96 10.13
N VAL A 177 5.70 -11.64 9.23
CA VAL A 177 5.52 -13.09 9.26
C VAL A 177 6.21 -13.77 8.08
N LYS A 178 7.09 -14.72 8.37
CA LYS A 178 7.70 -15.64 7.39
C LYS A 178 6.89 -16.92 7.28
N PHE A 179 6.23 -17.09 6.14
CA PHE A 179 5.56 -18.34 5.78
C PHE A 179 6.58 -19.26 5.09
N TYR A 180 6.76 -20.47 5.62
CA TYR A 180 7.85 -21.37 5.19
C TYR A 180 7.45 -22.85 5.20
N ALA A 181 8.28 -23.69 4.57
CA ALA A 181 8.23 -25.14 4.72
C ALA A 181 9.62 -25.68 5.14
N PRO A 182 9.72 -26.68 6.05
CA PRO A 182 11.00 -27.11 6.62
C PRO A 182 11.97 -27.72 5.61
N TRP A 183 11.48 -28.28 4.50
CA TRP A 183 12.30 -28.83 3.43
C TRP A 183 12.87 -27.77 2.47
N CYS A 184 12.31 -26.55 2.45
CA CYS A 184 12.67 -25.53 1.46
C CYS A 184 14.06 -24.92 1.73
N GLY A 185 15.00 -25.12 0.80
CA GLY A 185 16.37 -24.61 0.90
C GLY A 185 16.48 -23.08 1.01
N HIS A 186 15.57 -22.33 0.39
CA HIS A 186 15.51 -20.87 0.53
C HIS A 186 15.02 -20.43 1.91
N CYS A 187 14.11 -21.19 2.54
CA CYS A 187 13.67 -20.94 3.91
C CYS A 187 14.82 -21.17 4.90
N LYS A 188 15.56 -22.27 4.75
CA LYS A 188 16.74 -22.58 5.57
C LYS A 188 17.82 -21.50 5.50
N LYS A 189 18.08 -20.96 4.31
CA LYS A 189 19.03 -19.84 4.11
C LYS A 189 18.57 -18.53 4.76
N LEU A 190 17.27 -18.26 4.78
CA LEU A 190 16.71 -17.05 5.40
C LEU A 190 16.61 -17.16 6.94
N ALA A 191 16.47 -18.37 7.49
CA ALA A 191 16.28 -18.58 8.92
C ALA A 191 17.25 -17.79 9.85
N PRO A 192 18.59 -17.83 9.68
CA PRO A 192 19.50 -17.08 10.55
C PRO A 192 19.30 -15.55 10.46
N VAL A 193 19.09 -15.03 9.26
CA VAL A 193 18.82 -13.59 9.02
C VAL A 193 17.47 -13.18 9.63
N TRP A 194 16.49 -14.08 9.64
CA TRP A 194 15.19 -13.85 10.28
C TRP A 194 15.29 -13.79 11.81
N THR A 195 16.14 -14.63 12.41
CA THR A 195 16.45 -14.56 13.84
C THR A 195 17.21 -13.28 14.20
N GLU A 196 18.20 -12.86 13.39
CA GLU A 196 18.89 -11.58 13.58
C GLU A 196 17.91 -10.39 13.51
N LEU A 197 16.99 -10.41 12.53
CA LEU A 197 15.94 -9.39 12.40
C LEU A 197 15.05 -9.34 13.65
N ALA A 198 14.67 -10.49 14.23
CA ALA A 198 13.90 -10.53 15.47
C ALA A 198 14.61 -9.84 16.63
N THR A 199 15.92 -10.05 16.75
CA THR A 199 16.73 -9.39 17.79
C THR A 199 16.83 -7.89 17.57
N LYS A 200 17.02 -7.43 16.32
CA LYS A 200 17.07 -5.99 15.98
C LYS A 200 15.71 -5.28 16.08
N ALA A 201 14.61 -5.99 15.84
CA ALA A 201 13.25 -5.47 15.88
C ALA A 201 12.60 -5.50 17.29
N LYS A 202 13.32 -6.00 18.30
CA LYS A 202 12.90 -6.06 19.71
C LYS A 202 12.31 -4.73 20.19
N GLY A 203 11.14 -4.81 20.84
CA GLY A 203 10.40 -3.64 21.34
C GLY A 203 9.66 -2.84 20.26
N ARG A 204 9.79 -3.17 18.97
CA ARG A 204 9.29 -2.36 17.84
C ARG A 204 8.34 -3.13 16.93
N VAL A 205 8.69 -4.36 16.56
CA VAL A 205 7.90 -5.22 15.65
C VAL A 205 8.00 -6.67 16.10
N ASN A 206 6.86 -7.36 16.10
CA ASN A 206 6.83 -8.81 16.25
C ASN A 206 7.42 -9.46 14.99
N ILE A 207 8.48 -10.25 15.12
CA ILE A 207 9.03 -11.03 14.00
C ILE A 207 8.62 -12.48 14.22
N ALA A 208 7.95 -13.06 13.23
CA ALA A 208 7.21 -14.29 13.40
C ALA A 208 7.38 -15.26 12.22
N GLU A 209 6.99 -16.52 12.42
CA GLU A 209 6.97 -17.52 11.36
C GLU A 209 5.77 -18.48 11.45
N VAL A 210 5.33 -18.98 10.30
CA VAL A 210 4.28 -20.00 10.17
C VAL A 210 4.81 -21.15 9.32
N ASN A 211 4.75 -22.36 9.87
CA ASN A 211 5.10 -23.59 9.17
C ASN A 211 3.91 -24.05 8.29
N CYS A 212 4.00 -23.83 6.98
CA CYS A 212 2.95 -24.18 6.02
C CYS A 212 2.89 -25.67 5.67
N GLU A 213 3.91 -26.46 6.01
CA GLU A 213 3.82 -27.93 5.93
C GLU A 213 2.81 -28.45 6.96
N GLN A 214 2.80 -27.85 8.15
CA GLN A 214 1.92 -28.21 9.25
C GLN A 214 0.57 -27.49 9.20
N TYR A 215 0.57 -26.23 8.75
CA TYR A 215 -0.61 -25.33 8.77
C TYR A 215 -1.01 -24.86 7.37
N GLY A 216 -1.00 -25.77 6.38
CA GLY A 216 -1.27 -25.45 4.97
C GLY A 216 -2.61 -24.75 4.72
N ALA A 217 -3.64 -25.01 5.52
CA ALA A 217 -4.93 -24.32 5.44
C ALA A 217 -4.81 -22.81 5.78
N LEU A 218 -4.09 -22.47 6.87
CA LEU A 218 -3.80 -21.08 7.25
C LEU A 218 -3.02 -20.38 6.13
N CYS A 219 -1.97 -21.02 5.62
CA CYS A 219 -1.16 -20.47 4.54
C CYS A 219 -1.95 -20.24 3.24
N LYS A 220 -2.87 -21.15 2.90
CA LYS A 220 -3.78 -20.97 1.75
C LYS A 220 -4.73 -19.79 1.96
N THR A 221 -5.33 -19.63 3.14
CA THR A 221 -6.14 -18.45 3.48
C THR A 221 -5.33 -17.15 3.43
N GLN A 222 -4.03 -17.23 3.73
CA GLN A 222 -3.10 -16.13 3.60
C GLN A 222 -2.50 -15.95 2.19
N ASN A 223 -3.03 -16.61 1.15
CA ASN A 223 -2.54 -16.52 -0.23
C ASN A 223 -1.02 -16.74 -0.34
N VAL A 224 -0.52 -17.78 0.33
CA VAL A 224 0.89 -18.19 0.26
C VAL A 224 1.10 -19.15 -0.91
N ASP A 225 1.58 -18.60 -2.03
CA ASP A 225 1.72 -19.32 -3.29
C ASP A 225 3.10 -20.00 -3.46
N GLY A 226 4.01 -19.81 -2.51
CA GLY A 226 5.38 -20.35 -2.54
C GLY A 226 6.21 -19.98 -1.31
N TYR A 227 7.41 -20.55 -1.18
CA TYR A 227 8.21 -20.47 0.05
C TYR A 227 9.67 -19.99 -0.15
N PRO A 228 10.21 -19.16 0.76
CA PRO A 228 9.49 -18.41 1.78
C PRO A 228 8.70 -17.26 1.14
N MET A 229 7.57 -16.92 1.74
CA MET A 229 6.81 -15.70 1.46
C MET A 229 6.71 -14.87 2.74
N LEU A 230 6.87 -13.56 2.63
CA LEU A 230 7.07 -12.66 3.76
C LEU A 230 5.96 -11.61 3.75
N PHE A 231 5.05 -11.65 4.72
CA PHE A 231 3.95 -10.70 4.82
C PHE A 231 4.09 -9.84 6.07
N PHE A 232 4.00 -8.52 5.89
CA PHE A 232 3.89 -7.57 6.99
C PHE A 232 2.43 -7.22 7.24
N TYR A 233 2.04 -7.15 8.50
CA TYR A 233 0.70 -6.80 8.95
C TYR A 233 0.78 -5.65 9.94
N HIS A 234 0.05 -4.57 9.69
CA HIS A 234 -0.08 -3.43 10.60
C HIS A 234 -1.32 -2.61 10.26
N ALA A 235 -2.05 -2.12 11.27
CA ALA A 235 -3.22 -1.26 11.11
C ALA A 235 -4.25 -1.78 10.06
N GLY A 236 -4.51 -3.09 10.04
CA GLY A 236 -5.41 -3.75 9.08
C GLY A 236 -4.83 -3.94 7.66
N GLN A 237 -3.66 -3.38 7.36
CA GLN A 237 -2.96 -3.58 6.10
C GLN A 237 -2.18 -4.90 6.11
N LYS A 238 -2.11 -5.54 4.94
CA LYS A 238 -1.26 -6.70 4.66
C LYS A 238 -0.44 -6.43 3.39
N VAL A 239 0.88 -6.52 3.49
CA VAL A 239 1.79 -6.24 2.36
C VAL A 239 2.81 -7.36 2.16
N ASP A 240 2.98 -7.78 0.90
CA ASP A 240 3.98 -8.74 0.43
C ASP A 240 5.36 -8.06 0.37
N PHE A 241 6.32 -8.49 1.19
CA PHE A 241 7.68 -8.00 1.13
C PHE A 241 8.46 -8.72 0.02
N ARG A 242 8.74 -7.97 -1.05
CA ARG A 242 9.42 -8.42 -2.26
C ARG A 242 10.90 -8.03 -2.33
N GLY A 243 11.40 -7.26 -1.36
CA GLY A 243 12.77 -6.76 -1.32
C GLY A 243 13.83 -7.84 -1.06
N GLN A 244 15.09 -7.40 -0.94
CA GLN A 244 16.20 -8.33 -0.67
C GLN A 244 16.06 -9.02 0.68
N ARG A 245 16.29 -10.33 0.69
CA ARG A 245 16.23 -11.18 1.89
C ARG A 245 17.56 -11.15 2.66
N LYS A 246 18.09 -9.94 2.85
CA LYS A 246 19.30 -9.62 3.64
C LYS A 246 18.91 -8.75 4.82
N ILE A 247 19.70 -8.75 5.89
CA ILE A 247 19.34 -8.05 7.12
C ILE A 247 19.10 -6.55 6.89
N GLU A 248 19.92 -5.88 6.07
CA GLU A 248 19.84 -4.44 5.87
C GLU A 248 18.53 -4.03 5.20
N SER A 249 18.09 -4.80 4.20
CA SER A 249 16.84 -4.52 3.46
C SER A 249 15.59 -4.87 4.28
N LEU A 250 15.65 -5.94 5.08
CA LEU A 250 14.57 -6.33 5.99
C LEU A 250 14.44 -5.33 7.15
N GLU A 251 15.57 -4.88 7.71
CA GLU A 251 15.63 -3.87 8.76
C GLU A 251 15.10 -2.52 8.23
N GLN A 252 15.59 -2.03 7.09
CA GLN A 252 15.06 -0.81 6.46
C GLN A 252 13.55 -0.86 6.19
N PHE A 253 13.04 -2.01 5.75
CA PHE A 253 11.60 -2.19 5.56
C PHE A 253 10.84 -2.13 6.89
N VAL A 254 11.28 -2.87 7.92
CA VAL A 254 10.69 -2.81 9.26
C VAL A 254 10.71 -1.38 9.83
N LEU A 255 11.82 -0.67 9.67
CA LEU A 255 11.98 0.73 10.11
C LEU A 255 10.96 1.66 9.43
N ARG A 256 10.74 1.52 8.11
CA ARG A 256 9.77 2.34 7.35
C ARG A 256 8.32 1.94 7.64
N ALA A 257 8.03 0.65 7.75
CA ALA A 257 6.68 0.13 7.90
C ALA A 257 6.05 0.41 9.28
N VAL A 258 6.85 0.82 10.28
CA VAL A 258 6.39 1.37 11.57
C VAL A 258 6.73 2.84 11.79
N ALA A 259 7.30 3.52 10.79
CA ALA A 259 7.41 4.97 10.84
C ALA A 259 6.00 5.58 10.67
N PRO A 260 5.77 6.82 11.18
CA PRO A 260 4.53 7.54 10.90
C PRO A 260 4.26 7.59 9.40
N GLY A 261 3.02 7.29 9.00
CA GLY A 261 2.62 7.26 7.59
C GLY A 261 2.78 8.60 6.89
N VAL A 262 2.67 9.70 7.67
CA VAL A 262 2.90 11.08 7.22
C VAL A 262 3.88 11.78 8.16
N GLN A 263 5.04 12.18 7.66
CA GLN A 263 6.13 12.76 8.45
C GLN A 263 6.24 14.28 8.25
N SER A 264 6.55 15.05 9.29
CA SER A 264 6.85 16.48 9.12
C SER A 264 8.20 16.68 8.43
N ILE A 265 8.33 17.70 7.57
CA ILE A 265 9.61 18.09 6.94
C ILE A 265 9.90 19.59 7.08
N THR A 266 11.15 19.91 7.41
CA THR A 266 11.69 21.28 7.47
C THR A 266 12.25 21.74 6.11
N ALA A 267 12.46 23.04 5.90
CA ALA A 267 12.89 23.55 4.59
C ALA A 267 14.33 23.11 4.23
N GLU A 268 15.16 22.98 5.26
CA GLU A 268 16.55 22.55 5.22
C GLU A 268 16.68 21.07 4.80
N GLU A 269 15.71 20.24 5.16
CA GLU A 269 15.70 18.81 4.84
C GLU A 269 15.26 18.52 3.40
N VAL A 270 14.39 19.35 2.80
CA VAL A 270 13.75 19.09 1.49
C VAL A 270 14.77 18.70 0.42
N ASP A 271 15.83 19.48 0.23
CA ASP A 271 16.85 19.20 -0.80
C ASP A 271 17.64 17.92 -0.54
N SER A 272 17.75 17.49 0.72
CA SER A 272 18.41 16.23 1.09
C SER A 272 17.51 15.01 0.86
N VAL A 273 16.19 15.18 1.00
CA VAL A 273 15.18 14.13 0.79
C VAL A 273 14.85 13.98 -0.70
N LEU A 274 14.66 15.09 -1.42
CA LEU A 274 14.44 15.09 -2.88
C LEU A 274 15.56 14.37 -3.65
N LYS A 275 16.80 14.40 -3.16
CA LYS A 275 17.94 13.69 -3.76
C LYS A 275 18.00 12.19 -3.45
N LYS A 276 17.28 11.73 -2.42
CA LYS A 276 17.26 10.32 -1.98
C LYS A 276 16.03 9.59 -2.51
N GLU A 277 14.87 10.22 -2.43
CA GLU A 277 13.58 9.62 -2.77
C GLU A 277 13.23 9.93 -4.24
N SER A 278 13.00 8.90 -5.05
CA SER A 278 12.63 9.03 -6.47
C SER A 278 11.15 9.41 -6.68
N VAL A 279 10.33 9.26 -5.64
CA VAL A 279 8.95 9.75 -5.55
C VAL A 279 8.79 10.37 -4.17
N PHE A 280 8.38 11.63 -4.11
CA PHE A 280 8.25 12.41 -2.89
C PHE A 280 6.84 13.02 -2.85
N PHE A 281 6.00 12.51 -1.95
CA PHE A 281 4.69 13.09 -1.68
C PHE A 281 4.80 14.16 -0.59
N LEU A 282 4.20 15.32 -0.79
CA LEU A 282 4.21 16.42 0.16
C LEU A 282 2.82 17.04 0.30
N VAL A 283 2.30 17.05 1.52
CA VAL A 283 1.13 17.82 1.91
C VAL A 283 1.59 19.23 2.28
N LEU A 284 1.23 20.19 1.45
CA LEU A 284 1.34 21.61 1.73
C LEU A 284 0.02 22.05 2.37
N TYR A 285 0.10 22.60 3.59
CA TYR A 285 -1.09 23.01 4.33
C TYR A 285 -0.86 24.30 5.13
N THR A 286 -1.96 24.91 5.57
CA THR A 286 -1.98 26.20 6.28
C THR A 286 -2.63 26.04 7.65
N TYR A 287 -2.55 27.08 8.50
CA TYR A 287 -3.23 27.10 9.79
C TYR A 287 -4.76 27.04 9.70
N SER A 288 -5.36 27.33 8.54
CA SER A 288 -6.80 27.23 8.28
C SER A 288 -7.22 25.88 7.68
N THR A 289 -6.29 24.94 7.50
CA THR A 289 -6.58 23.61 6.95
C THR A 289 -7.28 22.73 8.00
N PRO A 290 -8.46 22.16 7.73
CA PRO A 290 -9.13 21.25 8.66
C PRO A 290 -8.28 20.01 8.96
N GLN A 291 -8.16 19.65 10.25
CA GLN A 291 -7.40 18.46 10.69
C GLN A 291 -7.88 17.18 10.01
N LEU A 292 -9.18 17.05 9.75
CA LEU A 292 -9.80 15.94 9.02
C LEU A 292 -9.10 15.64 7.67
N TYR A 293 -8.62 16.66 6.95
CA TYR A 293 -7.91 16.43 5.68
C TYR A 293 -6.54 15.77 5.89
N LEU A 294 -5.87 16.06 7.01
CA LEU A 294 -4.61 15.43 7.36
C LEU A 294 -4.84 13.97 7.84
N ASP A 295 -5.92 13.75 8.58
CA ASP A 295 -6.33 12.42 9.05
C ASP A 295 -6.73 11.52 7.87
N ASP A 296 -7.51 12.03 6.91
CA ASP A 296 -7.88 11.34 5.67
C ASP A 296 -6.65 11.00 4.81
N ILE A 297 -5.64 11.86 4.77
CA ILE A 297 -4.37 11.59 4.08
C ILE A 297 -3.58 10.50 4.80
N GLU A 298 -3.54 10.52 6.13
CA GLU A 298 -2.83 9.49 6.90
C GLU A 298 -3.50 8.11 6.75
N GLU A 299 -4.84 8.05 6.76
CA GLU A 299 -5.60 6.84 6.41
C GLU A 299 -5.28 6.35 4.99
N ALA A 300 -5.35 7.24 3.99
CA ALA A 300 -5.08 6.93 2.60
C ALA A 300 -3.62 6.50 2.32
N ALA A 301 -2.68 6.93 3.17
CA ALA A 301 -1.26 6.59 3.07
C ALA A 301 -0.89 5.24 3.69
N LYS A 302 -1.72 4.66 4.59
CA LYS A 302 -1.45 3.37 5.26
C LYS A 302 -1.00 2.24 4.32
N PRO A 303 -1.60 2.02 3.12
CA PRO A 303 -1.18 0.96 2.22
C PRO A 303 0.23 1.13 1.61
N LEU A 304 0.88 2.28 1.79
CA LEU A 304 2.26 2.52 1.36
C LEU A 304 3.30 1.96 2.34
N LEU A 305 2.95 1.74 3.62
CA LEU A 305 3.89 1.35 4.69
C LEU A 305 5.20 2.17 4.69
N GLY A 306 5.07 3.49 4.51
CA GLY A 306 6.21 4.41 4.45
C GLY A 306 7.08 4.28 3.18
N THR A 307 6.61 3.65 2.11
CA THR A 307 7.31 3.60 0.80
C THR A 307 6.34 3.77 -0.39
N PRO A 308 6.40 4.90 -1.13
CA PRO A 308 7.15 6.11 -0.84
C PRO A 308 6.71 6.79 0.47
N VAL A 309 7.59 7.59 1.07
CA VAL A 309 7.24 8.37 2.27
C VAL A 309 6.33 9.53 1.89
N VAL A 310 5.31 9.79 2.71
CA VAL A 310 4.48 11.00 2.61
C VAL A 310 4.97 12.01 3.64
N TYR A 311 5.23 13.23 3.20
CA TYR A 311 5.65 14.33 4.06
C TYR A 311 4.53 15.37 4.21
N LYS A 312 4.58 16.18 5.27
CA LYS A 312 3.69 17.34 5.48
C LYS A 312 4.50 18.55 5.93
N SER A 313 4.16 19.74 5.45
CA SER A 313 4.74 20.99 5.97
C SER A 313 3.84 22.21 5.80
N ARG A 314 4.06 23.20 6.67
CA ARG A 314 3.45 24.54 6.66
C ARG A 314 4.47 25.64 6.37
N ASN A 315 5.73 25.29 6.13
CA ASN A 315 6.79 26.28 5.98
C ASN A 315 6.65 27.04 4.64
N PRO A 316 6.50 28.38 4.64
CA PRO A 316 6.26 29.18 3.43
C PRO A 316 7.41 29.10 2.41
N ASP A 317 8.64 28.84 2.83
CA ASP A 317 9.77 28.67 1.91
C ASP A 317 9.61 27.40 1.05
N ILE A 318 8.91 26.38 1.56
CA ILE A 318 8.63 25.14 0.83
C ILE A 318 7.52 25.36 -0.21
N PHE A 319 6.46 26.11 0.13
CA PHE A 319 5.46 26.57 -0.85
C PHE A 319 6.12 27.31 -2.02
N LYS A 320 6.96 28.30 -1.70
CA LYS A 320 7.73 29.07 -2.67
C LYS A 320 8.69 28.23 -3.51
N LYS A 321 9.34 27.21 -2.92
CA LYS A 321 10.27 26.30 -3.62
C LYS A 321 9.58 25.50 -4.72
N PHE A 322 8.32 25.10 -4.51
CA PHE A 322 7.54 24.28 -5.44
C PHE A 322 6.55 25.06 -6.30
N ASP A 323 6.57 26.40 -6.25
CA ASP A 323 5.70 27.29 -7.03
C ASP A 323 4.19 27.05 -6.77
N VAL A 324 3.84 26.85 -5.48
CA VAL A 324 2.46 26.66 -5.00
C VAL A 324 2.06 27.86 -4.15
N ASP A 325 0.98 28.56 -4.51
CA ASP A 325 0.48 29.70 -3.74
C ASP A 325 -0.30 29.22 -2.50
N PRO A 326 0.06 29.62 -1.27
CA PRO A 326 -0.74 29.33 -0.07
C PRO A 326 -2.19 29.84 -0.15
N ALA A 327 -2.49 30.81 -1.02
CA ALA A 327 -3.83 31.33 -1.25
C ALA A 327 -4.75 30.36 -2.03
N ASP A 328 -4.19 29.45 -2.83
CA ASP A 328 -4.95 28.39 -3.52
C ASP A 328 -5.46 27.30 -2.54
N GLY A 329 -4.95 27.32 -1.30
CA GLY A 329 -5.35 26.44 -0.22
C GLY A 329 -4.41 25.22 -0.03
N PRO A 330 -4.81 24.27 0.83
CA PRO A 330 -4.02 23.06 1.07
C PRO A 330 -3.99 22.15 -0.16
N ALA A 331 -2.84 21.54 -0.42
CA ALA A 331 -2.62 20.67 -1.58
C ALA A 331 -1.73 19.47 -1.23
N LEU A 332 -2.07 18.29 -1.77
CA LEU A 332 -1.16 17.16 -1.85
C LEU A 332 -0.42 17.24 -3.19
N ILE A 333 0.88 17.46 -3.16
CA ILE A 333 1.74 17.46 -4.35
C ILE A 333 2.58 16.19 -4.40
N VAL A 334 2.95 15.77 -5.61
CA VAL A 334 3.94 14.74 -5.83
C VAL A 334 5.06 15.27 -6.72
N ILE A 335 6.29 15.03 -6.29
CA ILE A 335 7.51 15.26 -7.06
C ILE A 335 8.09 13.89 -7.45
N LYS A 336 8.63 13.80 -8.67
CA LYS A 336 9.25 12.58 -9.20
C LYS A 336 10.64 12.86 -9.76
N ASP A 337 11.45 11.80 -9.82
CA ASP A 337 12.75 11.77 -10.51
C ASP A 337 13.70 12.90 -10.07
N HIS A 338 13.64 13.27 -8.78
CA HIS A 338 14.47 14.30 -8.16
C HIS A 338 14.30 15.71 -8.74
N GLU A 339 13.18 16.01 -9.42
CA GLU A 339 12.89 17.36 -9.93
C GLU A 339 12.57 18.37 -8.81
N THR A 340 12.59 19.66 -9.16
CA THR A 340 12.18 20.75 -8.25
C THR A 340 10.74 21.23 -8.51
N LYS A 341 10.06 20.72 -9.54
CA LYS A 341 8.67 21.08 -9.86
C LYS A 341 7.70 19.97 -9.46
N PRO A 342 6.48 20.29 -9.01
CA PRO A 342 5.41 19.30 -8.87
C PRO A 342 5.14 18.58 -10.18
N PHE A 343 5.16 17.25 -10.14
CA PHE A 343 4.71 16.41 -11.25
C PHE A 343 3.17 16.42 -11.35
N SER A 344 2.49 16.47 -10.21
CA SER A 344 1.04 16.62 -10.09
C SER A 344 0.68 17.32 -8.78
N VAL A 345 -0.41 18.07 -8.79
CA VAL A 345 -0.95 18.84 -7.66
C VAL A 345 -2.41 18.45 -7.49
N LEU A 346 -2.78 17.96 -6.31
CA LEU A 346 -4.15 17.64 -5.92
C LEU A 346 -4.62 18.62 -4.84
N PRO A 347 -5.50 19.58 -5.15
CA PRO A 347 -6.14 20.43 -4.15
C PRO A 347 -6.92 19.61 -3.10
N LEU A 348 -6.79 20.00 -1.84
CA LEU A 348 -7.47 19.35 -0.72
C LEU A 348 -8.73 20.14 -0.38
N SER A 349 -9.88 19.48 -0.50
CA SER A 349 -11.20 20.07 -0.36
C SER A 349 -12.17 19.07 0.26
N ALA A 350 -13.40 19.51 0.56
CA ALA A 350 -14.46 18.62 1.05
C ALA A 350 -14.86 17.50 0.05
N GLN A 351 -14.42 17.58 -1.21
CA GLN A 351 -14.61 16.53 -2.22
C GLN A 351 -13.44 15.52 -2.26
N THR A 352 -12.28 15.85 -1.68
CA THR A 352 -11.05 15.06 -1.75
C THR A 352 -11.04 13.95 -0.69
N THR A 353 -11.82 12.90 -0.93
CA THR A 353 -12.04 11.79 0.01
C THR A 353 -10.90 10.76 0.04
N VAL A 354 -10.82 9.94 1.11
CA VAL A 354 -9.84 8.85 1.28
C VAL A 354 -9.66 7.95 0.03
N PRO A 355 -10.71 7.51 -0.70
CA PRO A 355 -10.52 6.74 -1.94
C PRO A 355 -9.84 7.52 -3.07
N ILE A 356 -10.04 8.84 -3.16
CA ILE A 356 -9.38 9.71 -4.16
C ILE A 356 -7.91 9.89 -3.79
N LEU A 357 -7.61 10.15 -2.52
CA LEU A 357 -6.26 10.23 -1.99
C LEU A 357 -5.50 8.90 -2.20
N GLY A 358 -6.13 7.77 -1.87
CA GLY A 358 -5.59 6.44 -2.11
C GLY A 358 -5.32 6.18 -3.58
N ALA A 359 -6.25 6.55 -4.47
CA ALA A 359 -6.05 6.44 -5.92
C ALA A 359 -4.87 7.31 -6.41
N PHE A 360 -4.73 8.54 -5.90
CA PHE A 360 -3.62 9.44 -6.21
C PHE A 360 -2.28 8.83 -5.78
N PHE A 361 -2.17 8.33 -4.54
CA PHE A 361 -0.98 7.64 -4.05
C PHE A 361 -0.66 6.41 -4.90
N GLN A 362 -1.62 5.52 -5.15
CA GLN A 362 -1.39 4.30 -5.93
C GLN A 362 -1.02 4.57 -7.40
N HIS A 363 -1.54 5.65 -7.99
CA HIS A 363 -1.21 6.07 -9.35
C HIS A 363 0.20 6.70 -9.44
N HIS A 364 0.59 7.52 -8.45
CA HIS A 364 1.84 8.26 -8.51
C HIS A 364 3.03 7.61 -7.78
N ARG A 365 2.86 6.50 -7.04
CA ARG A 365 3.93 5.83 -6.26
C ARG A 365 5.13 5.29 -7.06
N ILE A 366 5.03 5.17 -8.39
CA ILE A 366 6.10 4.68 -9.26
C ILE A 366 6.81 5.90 -9.92
N PRO A 367 8.17 5.93 -10.00
CA PRO A 367 8.90 6.98 -10.72
C PRO A 367 8.49 7.07 -12.20
N THR A 368 8.91 8.12 -12.90
CA THR A 368 8.63 8.24 -14.35
C THR A 368 9.41 7.23 -15.16
N LEU A 369 10.66 6.98 -14.78
CA LEU A 369 11.48 5.89 -15.26
C LEU A 369 12.16 5.22 -14.07
N GLN A 370 12.08 3.89 -13.96
CA GLN A 370 12.79 3.13 -12.94
C GLN A 370 13.50 1.89 -13.50
N GLN A 371 14.51 1.40 -12.79
CA GLN A 371 15.08 0.09 -13.09
C GLN A 371 14.09 -1.01 -12.73
N LEU A 372 13.77 -1.90 -13.67
CA LEU A 372 13.04 -3.14 -13.41
C LEU A 372 14.00 -4.15 -12.76
N THR A 373 13.70 -4.52 -11.53
CA THR A 373 14.45 -5.48 -10.72
C THR A 373 13.52 -6.60 -10.29
N ALA A 374 14.04 -7.68 -9.71
CA ALA A 374 13.20 -8.79 -9.26
C ALA A 374 12.23 -8.38 -8.13
N GLU A 375 12.54 -7.28 -7.44
CA GLU A 375 11.84 -6.78 -6.27
C GLU A 375 10.59 -5.99 -6.70
N ASN A 376 10.73 -5.04 -7.62
CA ASN A 376 9.62 -4.21 -8.14
C ASN A 376 8.94 -4.79 -9.41
N PHE A 377 9.44 -5.89 -9.99
CA PHE A 377 8.86 -6.51 -11.18
C PHE A 377 7.34 -6.75 -11.08
N PRO A 378 6.80 -7.32 -9.99
CA PRO A 378 5.37 -7.61 -9.93
C PRO A 378 4.53 -6.33 -9.81
N ASP A 379 5.07 -5.26 -9.19
CA ASP A 379 4.35 -3.99 -9.01
C ASP A 379 4.20 -3.22 -10.33
N VAL A 380 5.11 -3.44 -11.28
CA VAL A 380 5.02 -2.94 -12.66
C VAL A 380 4.17 -3.88 -13.53
N MET A 381 4.57 -5.15 -13.60
CA MET A 381 4.07 -6.09 -14.61
C MET A 381 2.70 -6.69 -14.24
N LYS A 382 2.41 -6.87 -12.96
CA LYS A 382 1.11 -7.34 -12.44
C LYS A 382 0.26 -6.20 -11.86
N HIS A 383 0.56 -4.95 -12.23
CA HIS A 383 -0.14 -3.78 -11.75
C HIS A 383 -1.66 -3.87 -12.00
N PRO A 384 -2.55 -3.52 -11.05
CA PRO A 384 -4.00 -3.69 -11.20
C PRO A 384 -4.59 -3.00 -12.43
N ALA A 385 -4.04 -1.84 -12.82
CA ALA A 385 -4.46 -1.09 -14.01
C ALA A 385 -3.96 -1.67 -15.35
N LYS A 386 -3.26 -2.81 -15.35
CA LYS A 386 -2.79 -3.56 -16.54
C LYS A 386 -2.08 -2.68 -17.59
N PRO A 387 -1.06 -1.90 -17.18
CA PRO A 387 -0.41 -0.90 -18.03
C PRO A 387 0.24 -1.50 -19.28
N LEU A 388 0.44 -0.66 -20.30
CA LEU A 388 1.49 -0.91 -21.29
C LEU A 388 2.84 -0.53 -20.65
N VAL A 389 3.83 -1.40 -20.78
CA VAL A 389 5.16 -1.19 -20.22
C VAL A 389 6.16 -0.97 -21.34
N VAL A 390 6.74 0.22 -21.42
CA VAL A 390 7.90 0.50 -22.28
C VAL A 390 9.14 -0.02 -21.54
N LEU A 391 9.73 -1.09 -22.04
CA LEU A 391 10.87 -1.77 -21.44
C LEU A 391 12.10 -1.59 -22.32
N ALA A 392 13.08 -0.86 -21.81
CA ALA A 392 14.43 -0.79 -22.39
C ALA A 392 15.35 -1.85 -21.76
N ALA A 393 16.23 -2.44 -22.56
CA ALA A 393 17.26 -3.37 -22.10
C ALA A 393 18.65 -2.91 -22.59
N PHE A 394 19.61 -2.85 -21.67
CA PHE A 394 20.97 -2.36 -21.90
C PHE A 394 22.01 -3.47 -21.63
N ASP A 395 23.04 -3.58 -22.47
CA ASP A 395 24.24 -4.41 -22.21
C ASP A 395 25.13 -3.66 -21.21
N MET A 396 25.02 -4.03 -19.94
CA MET A 396 25.65 -3.34 -18.82
C MET A 396 27.14 -3.64 -18.67
N GLU A 397 27.61 -4.72 -19.31
CA GLU A 397 29.03 -5.12 -19.28
C GLU A 397 29.84 -4.47 -20.41
N ASN A 398 29.26 -4.25 -21.59
CA ASN A 398 29.92 -3.56 -22.71
C ASN A 398 29.65 -2.05 -22.79
N MET A 399 28.53 -1.55 -22.24
CA MET A 399 28.19 -0.12 -22.31
C MET A 399 28.93 0.70 -21.25
N PRO A 400 29.66 1.78 -21.63
CA PRO A 400 30.23 2.72 -20.67
C PRO A 400 29.15 3.37 -19.79
N LYS A 401 29.45 3.57 -18.50
CA LYS A 401 28.50 4.19 -17.54
C LYS A 401 28.01 5.58 -17.95
N THR A 402 28.81 6.34 -18.70
CA THR A 402 28.43 7.64 -19.27
C THR A 402 27.33 7.49 -20.32
N GLN A 403 27.54 6.62 -21.31
CA GLN A 403 26.56 6.31 -22.35
C GLN A 403 25.25 5.74 -21.76
N LEU A 404 25.35 4.89 -20.74
CA LEU A 404 24.17 4.40 -20.02
C LEU A 404 23.38 5.56 -19.37
N GLY A 405 24.09 6.51 -18.76
CA GLY A 405 23.47 7.72 -18.20
C GLY A 405 22.74 8.55 -19.25
N GLU A 406 23.37 8.77 -20.40
CA GLU A 406 22.79 9.50 -21.54
C GLU A 406 21.53 8.82 -22.09
N GLU A 407 21.54 7.49 -22.29
CA GLU A 407 20.35 6.75 -22.77
C GLU A 407 19.24 6.70 -21.71
N ILE A 408 19.57 6.60 -20.40
CA ILE A 408 18.58 6.69 -19.32
C ILE A 408 17.96 8.10 -19.25
N GLU A 409 18.75 9.16 -19.40
CA GLU A 409 18.25 10.55 -19.42
C GLU A 409 17.36 10.80 -20.65
N LYS A 410 17.80 10.34 -21.82
CA LYS A 410 17.02 10.36 -23.08
C LYS A 410 15.67 9.67 -22.89
N LEU A 411 15.65 8.43 -22.39
CA LEU A 411 14.43 7.67 -22.12
C LEU A 411 13.55 8.34 -21.05
N THR A 412 14.15 8.94 -20.01
CA THR A 412 13.44 9.75 -19.01
C THR A 412 12.72 10.93 -19.67
N SER A 413 13.38 11.62 -20.60
CA SER A 413 12.78 12.73 -21.34
C SER A 413 11.61 12.31 -22.24
N VAL A 414 11.65 11.08 -22.79
CA VAL A 414 10.56 10.48 -23.55
C VAL A 414 9.38 10.17 -22.63
N ALA A 415 9.64 9.51 -21.50
CA ALA A 415 8.63 9.12 -20.51
C ALA A 415 7.88 10.34 -19.92
N LYS A 416 8.61 11.38 -19.51
CA LYS A 416 8.04 12.64 -19.01
C LYS A 416 7.13 13.31 -20.04
N ARG A 417 7.59 13.41 -21.30
CA ARG A 417 6.79 14.01 -22.39
C ARG A 417 5.54 13.20 -22.70
N TRP A 418 5.61 11.87 -22.63
CA TRP A 418 4.44 11.01 -22.85
C TRP A 418 3.37 11.26 -21.79
N GLN A 419 3.75 11.34 -20.51
CA GLN A 419 2.82 11.63 -19.42
C GLN A 419 2.15 13.01 -19.54
N THR A 420 2.85 14.01 -20.07
CA THR A 420 2.27 15.34 -20.36
C THR A 420 1.49 15.41 -21.68
N SER A 421 1.54 14.37 -22.51
CA SER A 421 0.93 14.42 -23.85
C SER A 421 -0.59 14.24 -23.75
N ALA A 422 -1.34 15.20 -24.32
CA ALA A 422 -2.81 15.20 -24.29
C ALA A 422 -3.43 14.22 -25.30
N VAL A 423 -2.82 13.04 -25.49
CA VAL A 423 -3.28 12.03 -26.45
C VAL A 423 -4.57 11.41 -25.91
N ARG A 424 -5.69 11.63 -26.62
CA ARG A 424 -6.99 11.03 -26.32
C ARG A 424 -7.00 9.57 -26.77
N LEU A 425 -6.40 8.71 -25.97
CA LEU A 425 -6.37 7.27 -26.19
C LEU A 425 -7.76 6.66 -25.93
N THR A 426 -8.14 5.66 -26.73
CA THR A 426 -9.38 4.87 -26.55
C THR A 426 -9.31 3.90 -25.37
N ASP A 427 -8.10 3.54 -24.96
CA ASP A 427 -7.79 2.66 -23.83
C ASP A 427 -7.09 3.52 -22.75
N THR A 428 -7.70 3.57 -21.56
CA THR A 428 -7.31 4.44 -20.44
C THR A 428 -6.24 3.83 -19.53
N ARG A 429 -5.72 2.65 -19.86
CA ARG A 429 -4.67 1.99 -19.06
C ARG A 429 -3.38 2.81 -19.11
N PRO A 430 -2.71 3.05 -17.96
CA PRO A 430 -1.52 3.88 -17.91
C PRO A 430 -0.34 3.26 -18.68
N THR A 431 0.65 4.09 -19.02
CA THR A 431 1.95 3.63 -19.54
C THR A 431 3.00 3.73 -18.44
N ILE A 432 3.80 2.68 -18.24
CA ILE A 432 4.95 2.71 -17.32
C ILE A 432 6.22 2.55 -18.15
N PHE A 433 7.23 3.40 -17.90
CA PHE A 433 8.55 3.26 -18.51
C PHE A 433 9.52 2.62 -17.52
N VAL A 434 10.25 1.61 -17.97
CA VAL A 434 11.29 0.93 -17.21
C VAL A 434 12.50 0.64 -18.08
N TRP A 435 13.65 0.53 -17.45
CA TRP A 435 14.85 -0.04 -18.05
C TRP A 435 15.35 -1.23 -17.24
N MET A 436 16.15 -2.13 -17.81
CA MET A 436 16.74 -3.22 -17.06
C MET A 436 18.15 -3.60 -17.51
N ASP A 437 18.86 -4.21 -16.58
CA ASP A 437 20.14 -4.87 -16.79
C ASP A 437 19.93 -6.08 -17.72
N GLY A 438 20.30 -5.91 -18.99
CA GLY A 438 20.06 -6.87 -20.04
C GLY A 438 20.93 -8.13 -19.91
N ASP A 439 22.11 -8.02 -19.30
CA ASP A 439 23.00 -9.16 -19.06
C ASP A 439 22.47 -10.07 -17.98
N ARG A 440 22.13 -9.49 -16.82
CA ARG A 440 21.54 -10.20 -15.68
C ARG A 440 20.22 -10.87 -16.02
N TRP A 441 19.45 -10.30 -16.94
CA TRP A 441 18.15 -10.82 -17.39
C TRP A 441 18.18 -11.50 -18.77
N SER A 442 19.35 -11.67 -19.39
CA SER A 442 19.55 -12.15 -20.77
C SER A 442 18.75 -13.40 -21.13
N LYS A 443 18.76 -14.43 -20.27
CA LYS A 443 17.98 -15.67 -20.46
C LYS A 443 16.48 -15.43 -20.47
N TRP A 444 15.99 -14.55 -19.60
CA TRP A 444 14.57 -14.22 -19.48
C TRP A 444 14.11 -13.35 -20.65
N LEU A 445 14.87 -12.33 -21.00
CA LEU A 445 14.64 -11.47 -22.18
C LEU A 445 14.57 -12.27 -23.48
N LYS A 446 15.49 -13.22 -23.65
CA LYS A 446 15.48 -14.13 -24.81
C LYS A 446 14.26 -15.05 -24.83
N SER A 447 13.84 -15.57 -23.68
CA SER A 447 12.68 -16.47 -23.61
C SER A 447 11.35 -15.74 -23.78
N MET A 448 11.20 -14.53 -23.22
CA MET A 448 9.95 -13.78 -23.22
C MET A 448 9.77 -12.90 -24.45
N TYR A 449 10.84 -12.25 -24.92
CA TYR A 449 10.75 -11.22 -25.96
C TYR A 449 11.65 -11.49 -27.16
N GLY A 450 12.35 -12.63 -27.19
CA GLY A 450 13.33 -12.96 -28.23
C GLY A 450 14.60 -12.10 -28.23
N ILE A 451 14.69 -11.12 -27.32
CA ILE A 451 15.80 -10.17 -27.20
C ILE A 451 17.04 -10.92 -26.72
N LYS A 452 18.11 -10.86 -27.51
CA LYS A 452 19.42 -11.38 -27.13
C LYS A 452 20.33 -10.23 -26.70
N ARG A 453 21.60 -10.53 -26.45
CA ARG A 453 22.60 -9.52 -26.07
C ARG A 453 23.06 -8.69 -27.26
N GLU A 454 23.27 -9.32 -28.42
CA GLU A 454 23.64 -8.63 -29.67
C GLU A 454 22.56 -7.66 -30.20
N ASP A 455 21.35 -7.74 -29.63
CA ASP A 455 20.23 -6.85 -29.92
C ASP A 455 20.24 -5.54 -29.11
N MET A 456 21.09 -5.42 -28.08
CA MET A 456 21.06 -4.32 -27.11
C MET A 456 22.00 -3.16 -27.53
N PRO A 457 21.64 -1.89 -27.25
CA PRO A 457 20.44 -1.45 -26.53
C PRO A 457 19.17 -1.53 -27.38
N THR A 458 18.06 -1.95 -26.76
CA THR A 458 16.77 -2.10 -27.45
C THR A 458 15.61 -1.70 -26.54
N VAL A 459 14.48 -1.32 -27.15
CA VAL A 459 13.21 -1.07 -26.45
C VAL A 459 12.10 -1.95 -27.02
N VAL A 460 11.16 -2.36 -26.17
CA VAL A 460 9.92 -3.05 -26.53
C VAL A 460 8.75 -2.51 -25.73
N ILE A 461 7.54 -2.56 -26.29
CA ILE A 461 6.29 -2.26 -25.59
C ILE A 461 5.65 -3.59 -25.18
N VAL A 462 5.29 -3.75 -23.91
CA VAL A 462 4.80 -5.00 -23.34
C VAL A 462 3.38 -4.82 -22.77
N ASP A 463 2.45 -5.69 -23.14
CA ASP A 463 1.19 -5.91 -22.42
C ASP A 463 1.29 -7.23 -21.65
N HIS A 464 1.84 -7.17 -20.43
CA HIS A 464 2.04 -8.36 -19.60
C HIS A 464 0.72 -9.04 -19.25
N SER A 465 -0.38 -8.27 -19.15
CA SER A 465 -1.71 -8.81 -18.81
C SER A 465 -2.29 -9.73 -19.89
N ARG A 466 -1.86 -9.54 -21.14
CA ARG A 466 -2.22 -10.36 -22.31
C ARG A 466 -1.08 -11.27 -22.79
N LEU A 467 0.08 -11.21 -22.14
CA LEU A 467 1.32 -11.89 -22.54
C LEU A 467 1.73 -11.55 -23.98
N LEU A 468 1.58 -10.27 -24.34
CA LEU A 468 1.94 -9.72 -25.65
C LEU A 468 3.09 -8.72 -25.54
N TYR A 469 3.85 -8.57 -26.62
CA TYR A 469 4.82 -7.48 -26.79
C TYR A 469 4.90 -7.02 -28.24
N TYR A 470 5.50 -5.85 -28.43
CA TYR A 470 5.72 -5.19 -29.70
C TYR A 470 7.17 -4.69 -29.74
N ASP A 471 7.92 -5.09 -30.76
CA ASP A 471 9.33 -4.73 -30.99
C ASP A 471 9.55 -4.01 -32.33
N ALA A 472 8.46 -3.70 -33.03
CA ALA A 472 8.46 -2.93 -34.26
C ALA A 472 7.24 -1.98 -34.34
N ASP A 473 7.37 -0.93 -35.14
CA ASP A 473 6.30 0.03 -35.44
C ASP A 473 5.31 -0.50 -36.50
N ALA A 474 4.35 0.34 -36.90
CA ALA A 474 3.37 0.00 -37.93
C ALA A 474 4.00 -0.26 -39.33
N GLY A 475 5.17 0.34 -39.59
CA GLY A 475 5.99 0.10 -40.79
C GLY A 475 6.84 -1.19 -40.72
N LYS A 476 6.82 -1.89 -39.58
CA LYS A 476 7.70 -3.03 -39.23
C LYS A 476 9.17 -2.65 -39.04
N ALA A 477 9.49 -1.36 -38.89
CA ALA A 477 10.82 -0.94 -38.48
C ALA A 477 10.99 -1.25 -36.98
N ARG A 478 12.18 -1.73 -36.59
CA ARG A 478 12.48 -2.06 -35.18
C ARG A 478 12.38 -0.80 -34.33
N LEU A 479 11.75 -0.91 -33.15
CA LEU A 479 11.66 0.21 -32.21
C LEU A 479 13.04 0.66 -31.75
N GLN A 480 13.21 1.98 -31.69
CA GLN A 480 14.43 2.65 -31.26
C GLN A 480 14.19 3.45 -29.97
N LEU A 481 15.26 3.85 -29.30
CA LEU A 481 15.19 4.61 -28.04
C LEU A 481 14.87 6.11 -28.23
N GLU A 482 14.47 6.54 -29.44
CA GLU A 482 14.02 7.89 -29.72
C GLU A 482 12.52 8.09 -29.44
N ARG A 483 12.16 9.34 -29.14
CA ARG A 483 10.78 9.75 -28.84
C ARG A 483 9.82 9.38 -29.95
N GLU A 484 10.19 9.68 -31.18
CA GLU A 484 9.35 9.57 -32.36
C GLU A 484 8.99 8.10 -32.63
N SER A 485 9.95 7.19 -32.46
CA SER A 485 9.73 5.73 -32.56
C SER A 485 8.82 5.21 -31.46
N ILE A 486 9.12 5.57 -30.20
CA ILE A 486 8.35 5.10 -29.03
C ILE A 486 6.91 5.65 -29.04
N PHE A 487 6.70 6.92 -29.37
CA PHE A 487 5.38 7.55 -29.38
C PHE A 487 4.49 6.96 -30.47
N ALA A 488 4.99 6.89 -31.71
CA ALA A 488 4.23 6.31 -32.83
C ALA A 488 3.85 4.84 -32.56
N ALA A 489 4.74 4.09 -31.91
CA ALA A 489 4.47 2.71 -31.52
C ALA A 489 3.49 2.60 -30.35
N LEU A 490 3.57 3.46 -29.32
CA LEU A 490 2.60 3.48 -28.23
C LEU A 490 1.20 3.83 -28.73
N GLU A 491 1.05 4.91 -29.51
CA GLU A 491 -0.21 5.29 -30.14
C GLU A 491 -0.79 4.15 -30.98
N SER A 492 0.05 3.52 -31.82
CA SER A 492 -0.35 2.36 -32.63
C SER A 492 -0.72 1.13 -31.79
N ALA A 493 -0.08 0.91 -30.64
CA ALA A 493 -0.40 -0.19 -29.72
C ALA A 493 -1.75 0.03 -29.03
N TYR A 494 -2.01 1.25 -28.55
CA TYR A 494 -3.28 1.65 -27.94
C TYR A 494 -4.45 1.61 -28.94
N LEU A 495 -4.20 1.95 -30.21
CA LEU A 495 -5.18 1.81 -31.30
C LEU A 495 -5.33 0.36 -31.82
N GLY A 496 -4.52 -0.60 -31.33
CA GLY A 496 -4.55 -2.00 -31.77
C GLY A 496 -4.03 -2.22 -33.21
N LEU A 497 -3.28 -1.27 -33.76
CA LEU A 497 -2.75 -1.30 -35.13
C LEU A 497 -1.43 -2.07 -35.25
N LEU A 498 -0.65 -2.18 -34.17
CA LEU A 498 0.56 -3.00 -34.17
C LEU A 498 0.24 -4.49 -34.16
N ARG A 499 1.03 -5.27 -34.91
CA ARG A 499 0.95 -6.74 -34.89
C ARG A 499 1.64 -7.28 -33.63
N PRO A 500 0.91 -7.86 -32.66
CA PRO A 500 1.52 -8.35 -31.43
C PRO A 500 2.36 -9.61 -31.67
N LYS A 501 3.41 -9.76 -30.86
CA LYS A 501 4.11 -11.02 -30.61
C LYS A 501 3.70 -11.57 -29.25
N HIS A 502 3.69 -12.89 -29.10
CA HIS A 502 3.39 -13.53 -27.81
C HIS A 502 4.67 -13.78 -27.02
N SER A 503 4.62 -13.54 -25.71
CA SER A 503 5.75 -13.79 -24.80
C SER A 503 5.81 -15.20 -24.21
N GLU A 504 4.77 -16.01 -24.42
CA GLU A 504 4.78 -17.45 -24.10
C GLU A 504 5.49 -18.24 -25.22
N ASN A 505 6.29 -19.24 -24.84
CA ASN A 505 6.85 -20.19 -25.79
C ASN A 505 5.73 -20.96 -26.51
N PHE A 506 6.01 -21.48 -27.71
CA PHE A 506 5.00 -22.19 -28.52
C PHE A 506 4.37 -23.40 -27.80
N VAL A 507 5.16 -24.08 -26.96
CA VAL A 507 4.71 -25.21 -26.14
C VAL A 507 3.73 -24.76 -25.05
N GLU A 508 4.04 -23.66 -24.34
CA GLU A 508 3.18 -23.10 -23.27
C GLU A 508 1.83 -22.64 -23.84
N ARG A 509 1.84 -21.96 -24.99
CA ARG A 509 0.62 -21.58 -25.73
C ARG A 509 -0.25 -22.78 -26.10
N THR A 510 0.39 -23.87 -26.53
CA THR A 510 -0.31 -25.10 -26.91
C THR A 510 -0.91 -25.79 -25.68
N MET A 511 -0.17 -25.86 -24.57
CA MET A 511 -0.67 -26.42 -23.31
C MET A 511 -1.83 -25.62 -22.72
N ARG A 512 -1.76 -24.28 -22.73
CA ARG A 512 -2.87 -23.43 -22.29
C ARG A 512 -4.11 -23.60 -23.17
N SER A 513 -3.95 -23.58 -24.49
CA SER A 513 -5.06 -23.85 -25.41
C SER A 513 -5.64 -25.27 -25.29
N MET A 514 -4.89 -26.24 -24.77
CA MET A 514 -5.40 -27.57 -24.43
C MET A 514 -6.14 -27.57 -23.09
N ASN A 515 -5.63 -26.88 -22.07
CA ASN A 515 -6.24 -26.76 -20.76
C ASN A 515 -7.61 -26.07 -20.82
N ASP A 516 -7.68 -24.89 -21.46
CA ASP A 516 -8.92 -24.12 -21.60
C ASP A 516 -10.00 -24.91 -22.39
N ARG A 517 -9.57 -25.77 -23.34
CA ARG A 517 -10.46 -26.70 -24.04
C ARG A 517 -10.86 -27.90 -23.19
N MET A 518 -9.99 -28.42 -22.34
CA MET A 518 -10.31 -29.49 -21.38
C MET A 518 -11.35 -29.03 -20.36
N GLU A 519 -11.26 -27.79 -19.88
CA GLU A 519 -12.22 -27.21 -18.93
C GLU A 519 -13.61 -27.02 -19.59
N TYR A 520 -13.63 -26.54 -20.85
CA TYR A 520 -14.85 -26.48 -21.66
C TYR A 520 -15.46 -27.87 -21.91
N VAL A 521 -14.64 -28.87 -22.31
CA VAL A 521 -15.10 -30.26 -22.52
C VAL A 521 -15.61 -30.88 -21.22
N GLY A 522 -14.95 -30.62 -20.08
CA GLY A 522 -15.39 -31.08 -18.76
C GLY A 522 -16.74 -30.50 -18.37
N SER A 523 -16.95 -29.20 -18.55
CA SER A 523 -18.24 -28.55 -18.26
C SER A 523 -19.38 -29.05 -19.16
N SER A 524 -19.12 -29.26 -20.46
CA SER A 524 -20.10 -29.86 -21.38
C SER A 524 -20.37 -31.34 -21.09
N ALA A 525 -19.37 -32.09 -20.62
CA ALA A 525 -19.54 -33.48 -20.21
C ALA A 525 -20.48 -33.61 -18.99
N TRP A 526 -20.36 -32.68 -18.03
CA TRP A 526 -21.27 -32.60 -16.88
C TRP A 526 -22.66 -32.06 -17.23
N ALA A 527 -22.77 -31.08 -18.13
CA ALA A 527 -24.06 -30.52 -18.56
C ALA A 527 -24.86 -31.49 -19.45
N HIS A 528 -24.19 -32.29 -20.28
CA HIS A 528 -24.79 -33.19 -21.26
C HIS A 528 -24.15 -34.60 -21.23
N PRO A 529 -24.33 -35.36 -20.13
CA PRO A 529 -23.66 -36.65 -19.95
C PRO A 529 -24.07 -37.69 -21.00
N PHE A 530 -25.35 -37.74 -21.41
CA PHE A 530 -25.82 -38.69 -22.42
C PHE A 530 -25.31 -38.38 -23.83
N VAL A 531 -25.21 -37.11 -24.21
CA VAL A 531 -24.66 -36.69 -25.50
C VAL A 531 -23.16 -37.00 -25.56
N THR A 532 -22.45 -36.71 -24.48
CA THR A 532 -21.01 -36.98 -24.35
C THR A 532 -20.72 -38.49 -24.38
N ALA A 533 -21.50 -39.29 -23.65
CA ALA A 533 -21.42 -40.75 -23.72
C ALA A 533 -21.72 -41.26 -25.14
N GLY A 534 -22.72 -40.71 -25.82
CA GLY A 534 -23.04 -41.04 -27.22
C GLY A 534 -21.88 -40.76 -28.19
N ILE A 535 -21.21 -39.61 -28.04
CA ILE A 535 -20.03 -39.24 -28.85
C ILE A 535 -18.85 -40.19 -28.55
N VAL A 536 -18.57 -40.49 -27.28
CA VAL A 536 -17.49 -41.42 -26.89
C VAL A 536 -17.76 -42.84 -27.38
N ILE A 537 -18.98 -43.34 -27.25
CA ILE A 537 -19.39 -44.66 -27.77
C ILE A 537 -19.33 -44.67 -29.30
N GLY A 538 -19.76 -43.60 -29.97
CA GLY A 538 -19.65 -43.45 -31.43
C GLY A 538 -18.20 -43.46 -31.91
N PHE A 539 -17.31 -42.75 -31.21
CA PHE A 539 -15.88 -42.72 -31.53
C PHE A 539 -15.20 -44.06 -31.26
N LEU A 540 -15.49 -44.71 -30.12
CA LEU A 540 -14.95 -46.03 -29.79
C LEU A 540 -15.44 -47.11 -30.77
N SER A 541 -16.74 -47.15 -31.08
CA SER A 541 -17.31 -48.10 -32.03
C SER A 541 -16.83 -47.85 -33.47
N GLY A 542 -16.71 -46.59 -33.89
CA GLY A 542 -16.09 -46.21 -35.17
C GLY A 542 -14.62 -46.62 -35.24
N SER A 543 -13.85 -46.42 -34.16
CA SER A 543 -12.46 -46.86 -34.07
C SER A 543 -12.33 -48.38 -34.12
N LEU A 544 -13.17 -49.10 -33.38
CA LEU A 544 -13.23 -50.57 -33.39
C LEU A 544 -13.64 -51.11 -34.77
N TRP A 545 -14.57 -50.45 -35.45
CA TRP A 545 -14.95 -50.79 -36.82
C TRP A 545 -13.81 -50.51 -37.81
N LEU A 546 -13.09 -49.40 -37.67
CA LEU A 546 -11.94 -49.06 -38.52
C LEU A 546 -10.79 -50.07 -38.32
N ILE A 547 -10.46 -50.40 -37.06
CA ILE A 547 -9.46 -51.43 -36.73
C ILE A 547 -9.90 -52.79 -37.30
N ARG A 548 -11.17 -53.17 -37.10
CA ARG A 548 -11.70 -54.46 -37.60
C ARG A 548 -11.76 -54.51 -39.12
N ARG A 549 -11.94 -53.37 -39.80
CA ARG A 549 -11.85 -53.26 -41.26
C ARG A 549 -10.41 -53.45 -41.73
N LEU A 550 -9.47 -52.69 -41.16
CA LEU A 550 -8.03 -52.80 -41.47
C LEU A 550 -7.50 -54.23 -41.23
N VAL A 551 -7.94 -54.90 -40.17
CA VAL A 551 -7.55 -56.30 -39.86
C VAL A 551 -8.26 -57.33 -40.77
N ASN A 552 -9.47 -57.04 -41.27
CA ASN A 552 -10.16 -57.91 -42.21
C ASN A 552 -9.63 -57.78 -43.65
N ASP A 553 -9.08 -56.61 -44.01
CA ASP A 553 -8.46 -56.38 -45.32
C ASP A 553 -7.12 -57.15 -45.48
N ASP A 554 -6.56 -57.71 -44.39
CA ASP A 554 -5.33 -58.53 -44.34
C ASP A 554 -5.56 -60.06 -44.49
N LEU A 555 -6.78 -60.53 -44.81
CA LEU A 555 -7.05 -61.95 -45.07
C LEU A 555 -7.08 -62.25 -46.59
N PRO A 556 -6.01 -62.84 -47.17
CA PRO A 556 -5.91 -63.04 -48.62
C PRO A 556 -6.85 -64.14 -49.14
N ALA A 557 -7.62 -63.81 -50.17
CA ALA A 557 -8.46 -64.76 -50.89
C ALA A 557 -7.64 -65.62 -51.88
N GLY A 558 -7.45 -66.91 -51.54
CA GLY A 558 -7.48 -68.03 -52.50
C GLY A 558 -6.29 -68.26 -53.47
N SER A 559 -5.65 -69.43 -53.27
CA SER A 559 -5.11 -70.35 -54.31
C SER A 559 -3.90 -69.96 -55.19
N TYR A 560 -2.89 -70.84 -55.27
CA TYR A 560 -2.69 -71.73 -56.44
C TYR A 560 -1.70 -72.90 -56.17
N GLN A 561 -1.46 -73.74 -57.19
CA GLN A 561 -1.08 -75.16 -57.08
C GLN A 561 0.43 -75.51 -57.22
N SER A 562 0.73 -76.77 -56.85
CA SER A 562 1.61 -77.72 -57.58
C SER A 562 3.15 -77.59 -57.50
N THR A 563 3.79 -78.63 -56.94
CA THR A 563 4.80 -79.43 -57.69
C THR A 563 4.96 -80.84 -57.09
N ARG A 564 5.67 -81.74 -57.81
CA ARG A 564 5.51 -83.20 -57.76
C ARG A 564 6.78 -83.96 -57.34
N HIS A 565 6.59 -85.16 -56.77
CA HIS A 565 7.51 -86.32 -56.68
C HIS A 565 8.88 -86.22 -55.98
N HIS A 566 9.06 -87.01 -54.91
CA HIS A 566 9.72 -88.34 -54.85
C HIS A 566 9.44 -88.93 -53.43
N GLN A 567 9.55 -90.21 -53.08
CA GLN A 567 9.38 -91.54 -53.70
C GLN A 567 9.68 -92.58 -52.57
N TRP A 568 8.87 -93.64 -52.45
CA TRP A 568 9.14 -94.91 -51.71
C TRP A 568 9.16 -95.01 -50.15
N LYS A 569 8.02 -95.48 -49.60
CA LYS A 569 7.74 -96.75 -48.84
C LYS A 569 8.91 -97.70 -48.40
N PRO A 570 8.67 -98.73 -47.52
CA PRO A 570 7.60 -98.96 -46.50
C PRO A 570 8.04 -99.65 -45.17
N SER A 571 7.05 -99.95 -44.28
CA SER A 571 6.81 -101.22 -43.53
C SER A 571 6.74 -101.21 -41.98
N HIS A 572 6.02 -102.21 -41.42
CA HIS A 572 5.74 -102.52 -39.99
C HIS A 572 4.71 -101.60 -39.27
N ARG A 573 3.58 -102.04 -38.67
CA ARG A 573 3.04 -103.37 -38.24
C ARG A 573 3.92 -104.09 -37.21
N LEU A 574 3.49 -104.47 -36.00
CA LEU A 574 2.18 -104.66 -35.34
C LEU A 574 2.30 -104.13 -33.87
N ASP A 575 1.32 -104.16 -32.95
CA ASP A 575 -0.02 -104.79 -32.86
C ASP A 575 -1.07 -103.78 -32.36
#